data_AF-R7TV62-F1
#
_entry.id   AF-R7TV62-F1
#
_cell.length_a   1.000
_cell.length_b   1.000
_cell.length_c   1.000
_cell.angle_alpha   90.00
_cell.angle_beta   90.00
_cell.angle_gamma   90.00
#
_symmetry.space_group_name_H-M   'P 1'
#
loop_
_entity.id
_entity.type
_entity.pdbx_description
1 polymer ?
#
loop_
_entity_poly.entity_id
_entity_poly.type
_entity_poly.pdbx_seq_one_letter_code
_entity_poly.pdbx_strand_id
1 'polypeptide(L)' 'HQARFPLLAKAARRYLSAPATSVDSERVFSTCGNIFTEKRTLLSSHNLETLVFLNANLNAL' A
#
# COMPACT_ATOMS: atom_id res chain seq x y z
N HIS A 1 -1.19 -13.22 -23.66
CA HIS A 1 -1.31 -12.11 -24.65
C HIS A 1 -0.07 -11.20 -24.71
N GLN A 2 0.77 -11.17 -23.67
CA GLN A 2 1.99 -10.33 -23.63
C GLN A 2 2.99 -10.56 -24.78
N ALA A 3 3.19 -11.80 -25.22
CA ALA A 3 4.09 -12.10 -26.35
C ALA A 3 3.54 -11.59 -27.71
N ARG A 4 2.22 -11.48 -27.83
CA ARG A 4 1.53 -11.08 -29.07
C ARG A 4 1.39 -9.56 -29.20
N PHE A 5 1.33 -8.85 -28.07
CA PHE A 5 1.27 -7.38 -28.02
C PHE A 5 2.16 -6.83 -26.89
N PRO A 6 3.49 -6.85 -27.05
CA PRO A 6 4.42 -6.49 -25.97
C PRO A 6 4.30 -5.02 -25.54
N LEU A 7 4.07 -4.11 -26.49
CA LEU A 7 3.90 -2.69 -26.22
C LEU A 7 2.58 -2.39 -25.49
N LEU A 8 1.48 -3.00 -25.96
CA LEU A 8 0.17 -2.84 -25.31
C LEU A 8 0.17 -3.46 -23.92
N ALA A 9 0.81 -4.62 -23.73
CA ALA A 9 0.95 -5.24 -22.43
C ALA A 9 1.77 -4.38 -21.46
N LYS A 10 2.80 -3.66 -21.95
CA LYS A 10 3.56 -2.69 -21.15
C LYS A 10 2.69 -1.50 -20.73
N ALA A 11 1.88 -0.96 -21.64
CA ALA A 11 0.95 0.13 -21.33
C ALA A 11 -0.14 -0.32 -20.35
N ALA A 12 -0.78 -1.46 -20.59
CA ALA A 12 -1.82 -2.01 -19.73
C ALA A 12 -1.33 -2.21 -18.29
N ARG A 13 -0.11 -2.76 -18.10
CA ARG A 13 0.48 -2.88 -16.77
C ARG A 13 0.80 -1.55 -16.08
N ARG A 14 0.99 -0.47 -16.84
CA ARG A 14 1.27 0.85 -16.26
C ARG A 14 -0.01 1.60 -15.88
N TYR A 15 -1.06 1.47 -16.69
CA TYR A 15 -2.28 2.27 -16.55
C TYR A 15 -3.43 1.53 -15.88
N LEU A 16 -3.46 0.19 -15.94
CA LEU A 16 -4.52 -0.64 -15.36
C LEU A 16 -4.07 -1.39 -14.10
N SER A 17 -2.86 -1.11 -13.59
CA SER A 17 -2.36 -1.71 -12.34
C SER A 17 -2.89 -1.01 -11.08
N ALA A 18 -3.41 0.21 -11.22
CA ALA A 18 -3.98 0.92 -10.08
C ALA A 18 -5.31 0.27 -9.67
N PRO A 19 -5.56 0.08 -8.36
CA PRO A 19 -6.87 -0.35 -7.89
C PRO A 19 -7.94 0.66 -8.33
N ALA A 20 -9.12 0.16 -8.66
CA ALA A 20 -10.23 1.00 -9.15
C ALA A 20 -10.81 1.93 -8.06
N THR A 21 -10.46 1.71 -6.79
CA THR A 21 -11.02 2.41 -5.64
C THR A 21 -9.93 2.76 -4.63
N SER A 22 -10.21 3.75 -3.77
CA SER A 22 -9.35 4.16 -2.64
C SER A 22 -9.36 3.19 -1.45
N VAL A 23 -10.12 2.09 -1.54
CA VAL A 23 -10.39 1.18 -0.43
C VAL A 23 -9.10 0.58 0.16
N ASP A 24 -8.11 0.29 -0.68
CA ASP A 24 -6.82 -0.24 -0.21
C ASP A 24 -6.05 0.79 0.62
N SER A 25 -6.07 2.06 0.19
CA SER A 25 -5.47 3.17 0.95
C SER A 25 -6.21 3.38 2.27
N GLU A 26 -7.55 3.37 2.27
CA GLU A 26 -8.37 3.53 3.48
C GLU A 26 -8.14 2.40 4.50
N ARG A 27 -7.91 1.17 4.03
CA ARG A 27 -7.55 0.02 4.88
C ARG A 27 -6.20 0.22 5.54
N VAL A 28 -5.21 0.72 4.81
CA VAL A 28 -3.90 1.09 5.36
C VAL A 28 -4.08 2.20 6.40
N PHE A 29 -4.80 3.28 6.09
CA PHE A 29 -5.04 4.38 7.04
C PHE A 29 -5.80 3.96 8.30
N SER A 30 -6.78 3.08 8.18
CA SER A 30 -7.51 2.53 9.33
C SER A 30 -6.57 1.70 10.23
N THR A 31 -5.65 0.96 9.61
CA THR A 31 -4.62 0.20 10.34
C THR A 31 -3.58 1.14 10.98
N CYS A 32 -3.18 2.21 10.28
CA CYS A 32 -2.36 3.28 10.84
C CYS A 32 -3.02 3.92 12.06
N GLY A 33 -4.33 4.17 12.03
CA GLY A 33 -5.09 4.71 13.15
C GLY A 33 -5.05 3.81 14.39
N ASN A 34 -5.01 2.49 14.21
CA ASN A 34 -4.83 1.54 15.33
C ASN A 34 -3.40 1.56 15.88
N ILE A 35 -2.39 1.72 15.00
CA ILE A 35 -0.98 1.83 15.39
C ILE A 35 -0.71 3.16 16.11
N PHE A 36 -1.33 4.24 15.65
CA PHE A 36 -1.34 5.57 16.25
C PHE A 36 -2.43 5.67 17.33
N THR A 37 -2.26 4.90 18.41
CA THR A 37 -3.13 4.99 19.58
C THR A 37 -2.62 6.07 20.54
N GLU A 38 -3.49 6.73 21.30
CA GLU A 38 -3.09 7.81 22.24
C GLU A 38 -1.99 7.39 23.23
N LYS A 39 -1.89 6.10 23.54
CA LYS A 39 -0.84 5.50 24.39
C LYS A 39 0.55 5.47 23.76
N ARG A 40 0.68 5.71 22.44
CA ARG A 40 1.94 5.71 21.67
C ARG A 40 2.18 7.03 20.93
N THR A 41 1.77 8.14 21.53
CA THR A 41 1.93 9.52 21.04
C THR A 41 3.38 9.98 20.86
N LEU A 42 4.38 9.21 21.34
CA LEU A 42 5.81 9.49 21.20
C LEU A 42 6.46 8.89 19.95
N LEU A 43 5.70 8.22 19.07
CA LEU A 43 6.24 7.73 17.80
C LEU A 43 6.50 8.90 16.85
N SER A 44 7.76 9.08 16.45
CA SER A 44 8.13 9.92 15.32
C SER A 44 7.41 9.46 14.05
N SER A 45 7.04 10.39 13.16
CA SER A 45 6.41 10.11 11.87
C SER A 45 7.17 9.07 11.06
N HIS A 46 8.50 9.10 11.09
CA HIS A 46 9.36 8.14 10.41
C HIS A 46 9.19 6.69 10.92
N ASN A 47 9.08 6.53 12.25
CA ASN A 47 8.87 5.22 12.86
C ASN A 47 7.45 4.69 12.58
N LEU A 48 6.47 5.59 12.51
CA LEU A 48 5.10 5.24 12.14
C LEU A 48 5.04 4.71 10.70
N GLU A 49 5.62 5.43 9.75
CA GLU A 49 5.68 5.01 8.34
C GLU A 49 6.35 3.64 8.19
N THR A 50 7.47 3.42 8.89
CA THR A 50 8.18 2.14 8.87
C THR A 50 7.31 1.01 9.42
N LEU A 51 6.60 1.24 10.53
CA LEU A 51 5.74 0.22 11.14
C LEU A 51 4.52 -0.10 10.28
N VAL A 52 3.93 0.90 9.64
CA VAL A 52 2.83 0.74 8.68
C VAL A 52 3.28 -0.06 7.46
N PHE A 53 4.45 0.27 6.91
CA PHE A 53 5.05 -0.45 5.79
C PHE A 53 5.28 -1.92 6.15
N LEU A 54 5.90 -2.20 7.29
CA LEU A 54 6.11 -3.58 7.75
C LEU A 54 4.78 -4.30 7.90
N ASN A 55 3.82 -3.71 8.62
CA ASN A 55 2.54 -4.35 8.89
C ASN A 55 1.71 -4.63 7.62
N ALA A 56 1.76 -3.74 6.62
CA ALA A 56 1.08 -3.94 5.34
C ALA A 56 1.72 -5.08 4.51
N ASN A 57 3.02 -5.33 4.66
CA ASN A 57 3.77 -6.29 3.87
C ASN A 57 4.07 -7.61 4.59
N LEU A 58 3.77 -7.75 5.89
CA LEU A 58 4.01 -8.98 6.68
C LEU A 58 3.35 -10.24 6.10
N ASN A 59 2.24 -10.12 5.38
CA ASN A 59 1.55 -11.26 4.75
C ASN A 59 2.04 -11.56 3.31
N ALA A 60 2.84 -10.66 2.73
CA ALA A 60 3.39 -10.77 1.39
C ALA A 60 4.86 -11.22 1.37
N LEU A 61 5.51 -11.22 2.55
CA LEU A 61 6.81 -11.84 2.84
C LEU A 61 6.62 -13.32 3.20
#